data_AF-A0A4Y2UKG3-F1
#
_entry.id   AF-A0A4Y2UKG3-F1
#
_cell.length_a   1.000
_cell.length_b   1.000
_cell.length_c   1.000
_cell.angle_alpha   90.00
_cell.angle_beta   90.00
_cell.angle_gamma   90.00
#
_symmetry.space_group_name_H-M   'P 1'
#
loop_
_entity.id
_entity.type
_entity.pdbx_description
1 polymer ?
#
loop_
_entity_poly.entity_id
_entity_poly.type
_entity_poly.pdbx_seq_one_letter_code
_entity_poly.pdbx_strand_id
1 'polypeptide(L)'
;MRGMIVPDANLRPNEIRLPSYIIKKFHCQNQWIILNRMPSLQPGNFVGLKVVSPGWDNDCFGIPLEIVQAMNADFDGDECNLYLVPNVLAQAECATLLNSESQMGCFVMQGPKHAPSQDMLVAYYLKFDDIDFLPYKHRNLYTTFQVLYDIYGSQKAFECIDKLRQFYLDVLQNQICFALTLEEMEYLYLIGRGSMEEFEAKAKNSHGCLVTQVLSGAKGSMEHLYQMFGSVGYQDDTYIQNSFWEGLNPSEAVKHAKVATDALSKTCKIWEPGYSYSKMVYNLQGVHVDYKGSLVDGELVVENDVLNVLHYTDVMSEEAFKHLINKTLLQNDLQ
;
A
#
# COMPACT_ATOMS: atom_id res chain seq x y z
N MET A 1 0.71 20.58 12.01
CA MET A 1 0.39 21.35 10.79
C MET A 1 -0.35 20.43 9.84
N ARG A 2 -1.20 20.94 8.95
CA ARG A 2 -1.88 20.14 7.93
C ARG A 2 -1.59 20.76 6.57
N GLY A 3 -1.36 19.95 5.55
CA GLY A 3 -1.03 20.42 4.22
C GLY A 3 -1.21 19.34 3.16
N MET A 4 -1.42 19.79 1.93
CA MET A 4 -1.54 18.91 0.76
C MET A 4 -0.21 18.20 0.50
N ILE A 5 -0.28 16.93 0.12
CA ILE A 5 0.89 16.15 -0.28
C ILE A 5 1.05 16.16 -1.80
N VAL A 6 2.30 16.12 -2.25
CA VAL A 6 2.66 16.03 -3.68
C VAL A 6 3.82 15.05 -3.84
N PRO A 7 3.92 14.36 -5.00
CA PRO A 7 4.99 13.42 -5.22
C PRO A 7 6.31 14.16 -5.45
N ASP A 8 7.38 13.73 -4.78
CA ASP A 8 8.75 14.17 -5.06
C ASP A 8 9.66 12.95 -5.22
N ALA A 9 9.86 12.56 -6.49
CA ALA A 9 10.59 11.36 -6.85
C ALA A 9 12.10 11.42 -6.49
N ASN A 10 12.64 12.61 -6.22
CA ASN A 10 14.04 12.77 -5.84
C ASN A 10 14.31 12.37 -4.39
N LEU A 11 13.29 12.36 -3.55
CA LEU A 11 13.41 12.00 -2.13
C LEU A 11 13.67 10.52 -1.96
N ARG A 12 14.44 10.17 -0.92
CA ARG A 12 14.52 8.79 -0.44
C ARG A 12 13.24 8.43 0.33
N PRO A 13 12.91 7.13 0.47
CA PRO A 13 11.69 6.72 1.17
C PRO A 13 11.58 7.13 2.65
N ASN A 14 12.68 7.58 3.26
CA ASN A 14 12.74 8.09 4.64
C ASN A 14 12.83 9.62 4.75
N GLU A 15 12.63 10.34 3.64
CA GLU A 15 12.79 11.78 3.55
C GLU A 15 11.47 12.51 3.27
N ILE A 16 11.43 13.79 3.63
CA ILE A 16 10.33 14.69 3.30
C ILE A 16 10.87 16.06 2.90
N ARG A 17 10.25 16.68 1.90
CA ARG A 17 10.51 18.08 1.52
C ARG A 17 9.40 18.97 2.02
N LEU A 18 9.77 20.03 2.73
CA LEU A 18 8.82 21.00 3.26
C LEU A 18 8.99 22.37 2.58
N PRO A 19 7.93 23.20 2.59
CA PRO A 19 8.03 24.59 2.18
C PRO A 19 9.14 25.34 2.92
N SER A 20 9.93 26.12 2.19
CA SER A 20 11.10 26.84 2.72
C SER A 20 10.75 27.76 3.91
N TYR A 21 9.55 28.36 3.90
CA TYR A 21 9.10 29.21 5.01
C TYR A 21 8.79 28.41 6.28
N ILE A 22 8.30 27.16 6.17
CA ILE A 22 8.05 26.28 7.31
C ILE A 22 9.37 25.87 7.95
N ILE A 23 10.35 25.47 7.13
CA ILE A 23 11.68 25.09 7.63
C ILE A 23 12.32 26.25 8.38
N LYS A 24 12.28 27.47 7.81
CA LYS A 24 12.83 28.67 8.46
C LYS A 24 12.09 29.05 9.74
N LYS A 25 10.76 28.96 9.75
CA LYS A 25 9.93 29.33 10.90
C LYS A 25 10.13 28.40 12.10
N PHE A 26 10.22 27.09 11.85
CA PHE A 26 10.28 26.07 12.90
C PHE A 26 11.70 25.53 13.15
N HIS A 27 12.70 25.96 12.38
CA HIS A 27 14.08 25.50 12.48
C HIS A 27 14.21 23.96 12.42
N CYS A 28 13.38 23.31 11.60
CA CYS A 28 13.27 21.86 11.54
C CYS A 28 14.16 21.20 10.48
N GLN A 29 15.19 21.91 9.99
CA GLN A 29 16.12 21.37 9.01
C GLN A 29 16.89 20.17 9.57
N ASN A 30 16.99 19.09 8.78
CA ASN A 30 17.64 17.82 9.15
C ASN A 30 17.06 17.15 10.41
N GLN A 31 15.88 17.56 10.87
CA GLN A 31 15.18 16.94 12.00
C GLN A 31 14.18 15.89 11.50
N TRP A 32 13.87 14.92 12.36
CA TRP A 32 12.79 13.97 12.13
C TRP A 32 11.44 14.62 12.45
N ILE A 33 10.46 14.35 11.61
CA ILE A 33 9.07 14.76 11.79
C ILE A 33 8.19 13.52 11.61
N ILE A 34 6.99 13.56 12.19
CA ILE A 34 6.02 12.49 12.03
C ILE A 34 4.95 12.98 11.05
N LEU A 35 4.76 12.23 9.98
CA LEU A 35 3.68 12.41 9.03
C LEU A 35 2.56 11.41 9.31
N ASN A 36 1.31 11.85 9.24
CA ASN A 36 0.13 11.00 9.41
C ASN A 36 -0.97 11.42 8.45
N ARG A 37 -1.57 10.44 7.77
CA ARG A 37 -2.80 10.63 6.99
C ARG A 37 -4.00 10.10 7.78
N MET A 38 -5.00 10.96 8.01
CA MET A 38 -6.25 10.54 8.65
C MET A 38 -7.21 9.95 7.60
N PRO A 39 -8.04 8.95 7.94
CA PRO A 39 -8.13 8.27 9.25
C PRO A 39 -6.99 7.25 9.47
N SER A 40 -6.42 7.23 10.67
CA SER A 40 -5.34 6.32 11.04
C SER A 40 -5.91 5.03 11.65
N LEU A 41 -5.99 3.97 10.86
CA LEU A 41 -6.48 2.64 11.28
C LEU A 41 -5.35 1.69 11.67
N GLN A 42 -4.10 2.00 11.31
CA GLN A 42 -2.95 1.18 11.64
C GLN A 42 -1.84 2.05 12.23
N PRO A 43 -1.00 1.51 13.12
CA PRO A 43 0.22 2.20 13.55
C PRO A 43 1.09 2.63 12.38
N GLY A 44 1.03 1.88 11.26
CA GLY A 44 1.74 2.19 10.03
C GLY A 44 1.36 3.51 9.35
N ASN A 45 0.21 4.11 9.66
CA ASN A 45 -0.16 5.42 9.13
C ASN A 45 0.73 6.56 9.66
N PHE A 46 1.42 6.35 10.77
CA PHE A 46 2.43 7.26 11.29
C PHE A 46 3.80 6.89 10.73
N VAL A 47 4.42 7.81 10.00
CA VAL A 47 5.73 7.59 9.37
C VAL A 47 6.70 8.67 9.83
N GLY A 48 7.84 8.25 10.36
CA GLY A 48 8.95 9.12 10.70
C GLY A 48 9.75 9.43 9.45
N LEU A 49 9.81 10.72 9.08
CA LEU A 49 10.56 11.18 7.90
C LEU A 49 11.55 12.27 8.31
N LYS A 50 12.69 12.31 7.62
CA LYS A 50 13.72 13.33 7.85
C LYS A 50 13.53 14.51 6.90
N VAL A 51 13.51 15.72 7.45
CA VAL A 51 13.35 16.95 6.66
C VAL A 51 14.62 17.22 5.86
N VAL A 52 14.50 17.25 4.53
CA VAL A 52 15.60 17.53 3.61
C VAL A 52 15.75 19.04 3.35
N SER A 53 16.98 19.46 3.08
CA SER A 53 17.33 20.81 2.64
C SER A 53 17.94 20.78 1.24
N PRO A 54 17.65 21.78 0.36
CA PRO A 54 16.76 22.91 0.62
C PRO A 54 15.28 22.49 0.65
N GLY A 55 14.46 23.29 1.34
CA GLY A 55 13.02 23.26 1.12
C GLY A 55 12.69 23.77 -0.29
N TRP A 56 11.41 23.76 -0.65
CA TRP A 56 10.95 24.31 -1.92
C TRP A 56 9.99 25.48 -1.74
N ASP A 57 9.69 26.16 -2.84
CA ASP A 57 8.79 27.30 -2.88
C ASP A 57 7.31 26.90 -3.00
N ASN A 58 7.03 25.61 -3.14
CA ASN A 58 5.67 25.07 -3.18
C ASN A 58 5.06 25.07 -1.77
N ASP A 59 3.75 25.33 -1.68
CA ASP A 59 2.97 25.30 -0.42
C ASP A 59 2.54 23.89 0.01
N CYS A 60 3.07 22.85 -0.62
CA CYS A 60 2.73 21.45 -0.37
C CYS A 60 3.89 20.69 0.31
N PHE A 61 3.57 19.53 0.89
CA PHE A 61 4.56 18.59 1.43
C PHE A 61 4.99 17.61 0.34
N GLY A 62 6.29 17.57 0.05
CA GLY A 62 6.87 16.64 -0.91
C GLY A 62 7.16 15.32 -0.23
N ILE A 63 6.53 14.24 -0.70
CA ILE A 63 6.71 12.90 -0.16
C ILE A 63 7.19 11.92 -1.24
N PRO A 64 7.97 10.89 -0.86
CA PRO A 64 8.37 9.81 -1.76
C PRO A 64 7.17 8.94 -2.14
N LEU A 65 7.21 8.29 -3.31
CA LEU A 65 6.11 7.46 -3.81
C LEU A 65 5.95 6.16 -3.00
N GLU A 66 7.05 5.65 -2.44
CA GLU A 66 7.14 4.35 -1.76
C GLU A 66 6.39 4.31 -0.42
N ILE A 67 6.04 5.48 0.14
CA ILE A 67 5.29 5.57 1.40
C ILE A 67 3.80 5.78 1.18
N VAL A 68 3.38 6.05 -0.06
CA VAL A 68 2.00 6.43 -0.42
C VAL A 68 1.03 5.28 -0.13
N GLN A 69 1.37 4.06 -0.58
CA GLN A 69 0.56 2.86 -0.33
C GLN A 69 0.40 2.58 1.17
N ALA A 70 1.47 2.79 1.95
CA ALA A 70 1.48 2.58 3.39
C ALA A 70 0.55 3.53 4.16
N MET A 71 0.44 4.78 3.70
CA MET A 71 -0.47 5.77 4.26
C MET A 71 -1.88 5.69 3.64
N ASN A 72 -2.08 4.77 2.69
CA ASN A 72 -3.26 4.68 1.83
C ASN A 72 -3.58 6.01 1.12
N ALA A 73 -2.55 6.79 0.81
CA ALA A 73 -2.66 8.13 0.27
C ALA A 73 -2.74 8.12 -1.26
N ASP A 74 -3.24 9.19 -1.85
CA ASP A 74 -3.09 9.51 -3.26
C ASP A 74 -2.72 11.01 -3.43
N PHE A 75 -2.73 11.50 -4.67
CA PHE A 75 -2.34 12.87 -4.99
C PHE A 75 -3.48 13.64 -5.70
N ASP A 76 -4.73 13.35 -5.35
CA ASP A 76 -5.90 14.01 -5.94
C ASP A 76 -6.40 15.25 -5.15
N GLY A 77 -5.67 15.62 -4.10
CA GLY A 77 -6.04 16.67 -3.14
C GLY A 77 -5.90 16.25 -1.68
N ASP A 78 -5.44 15.02 -1.44
CA ASP A 78 -5.12 14.48 -0.14
C ASP A 78 -4.22 15.38 0.72
N GLU A 79 -4.55 15.44 2.00
CA GLU A 79 -3.82 16.24 2.99
C GLU A 79 -3.32 15.37 4.14
N CYS A 80 -2.09 15.65 4.59
CA CYS A 80 -1.48 14.97 5.72
C CYS A 80 -1.24 15.92 6.88
N ASN A 81 -1.27 15.37 8.09
CA ASN A 81 -0.87 16.03 9.31
C ASN A 81 0.62 15.81 9.56
N LEU A 82 1.31 16.90 9.86
CA LEU A 82 2.72 16.94 10.20
C LEU A 82 2.89 17.36 11.66
N TYR A 83 3.59 16.52 12.41
CA TYR A 83 3.93 16.74 13.81
C TYR A 83 5.44 16.95 13.94
N LEU A 84 5.80 18.08 14.55
CA LEU A 84 7.19 18.39 14.87
C LEU A 84 7.59 17.66 16.15
N VAL A 85 8.83 17.15 16.18
CA VAL A 85 9.36 16.39 17.31
C VAL A 85 10.50 17.18 17.95
N PRO A 86 10.26 18.04 18.94
CA PRO A 86 11.29 18.98 19.41
C PRO A 86 12.35 18.36 20.34
N ASN A 87 11.99 17.31 21.09
CA ASN A 87 12.87 16.72 22.10
C ASN A 87 13.88 15.76 21.45
N VAL A 88 15.14 15.78 21.91
CA VAL A 88 16.22 14.88 21.46
C VAL A 88 15.86 13.40 21.68
N LEU A 89 15.23 13.07 22.82
CA LEU A 89 14.79 11.69 23.08
C LEU A 89 13.72 11.25 22.08
N ALA A 90 12.74 12.11 21.82
CA ALA A 90 11.68 11.82 20.85
C ALA A 90 12.22 11.79 19.41
N GLN A 91 13.23 12.59 19.08
CA GLN A 91 13.97 12.51 17.80
C GLN A 91 14.65 11.14 17.65
N ALA A 92 15.29 10.63 18.71
CA ALA A 92 15.92 9.32 18.70
C ALA A 92 14.89 8.18 18.57
N GLU A 93 13.76 8.27 19.29
CA GLU A 93 12.65 7.33 19.16
C GLU A 93 12.06 7.34 17.74
N CYS A 94 11.83 8.51 17.15
CA CYS A 94 11.33 8.64 15.80
C CYS A 94 12.31 8.03 14.78
N ALA A 95 13.60 8.35 14.90
CA ALA A 95 14.65 7.83 14.01
C ALA A 95 14.82 6.31 14.10
N THR A 96 14.57 5.72 15.27
CA THR A 96 14.80 4.29 15.51
C THR A 96 13.56 3.45 15.25
N LEU A 97 12.40 3.90 15.74
CA LEU A 97 11.16 3.12 15.76
C LEU A 97 10.21 3.44 14.62
N LEU A 98 10.11 4.72 14.21
CA LEU A 98 9.10 5.17 13.23
C LEU A 98 9.67 5.44 11.83
N ASN A 99 11.00 5.48 11.69
CA ASN A 99 11.68 5.64 10.42
C ASN A 99 11.24 4.57 9.41
N SER A 100 11.00 4.98 8.16
CA SER A 100 10.68 4.09 7.04
C SER A 100 11.68 2.93 6.89
N GLU A 101 12.97 3.16 7.16
CA GLU A 101 14.00 2.09 7.12
C GLU A 101 13.76 1.00 8.17
N SER A 102 13.26 1.36 9.35
CA SER A 102 12.94 0.40 10.43
C SER A 102 11.54 -0.20 10.27
N GLN A 103 10.64 0.49 9.59
CA GLN A 103 9.23 0.13 9.40
C GLN A 103 8.93 -0.39 7.98
N MET A 104 9.88 -1.10 7.36
CA MET A 104 9.65 -1.67 6.02
C MET A 104 8.59 -2.77 6.03
N GLY A 105 8.44 -3.51 7.14
CA GLY A 105 7.44 -4.56 7.27
C GLY A 105 6.14 -4.02 7.87
N CYS A 106 5.02 -4.60 7.45
CA CYS A 106 3.77 -4.50 8.19
C CYS A 106 3.35 -5.90 8.64
N PHE A 107 3.28 -6.10 9.96
CA PHE A 107 2.84 -7.36 10.57
C PHE A 107 1.43 -7.76 10.13
N VAL A 108 0.55 -6.78 9.86
CA VAL A 108 -0.83 -7.00 9.41
C VAL A 108 -0.90 -7.44 7.95
N MET A 109 -0.01 -6.92 7.10
CA MET A 109 0.02 -7.27 5.68
C MET A 109 0.90 -8.50 5.38
N GLN A 110 1.59 -9.05 6.40
CA GLN A 110 2.56 -10.15 6.26
C GLN A 110 3.56 -9.90 5.12
N GLY A 111 4.02 -8.66 4.97
CA GLY A 111 4.91 -8.26 3.89
C GLY A 111 5.34 -6.81 3.96
N PRO A 112 6.04 -6.30 2.94
CA PRO A 112 6.61 -4.97 2.95
C PRO A 112 5.52 -3.90 2.88
N LYS A 113 5.49 -3.02 3.90
CA LYS A 113 4.67 -1.81 3.99
C LYS A 113 5.07 -0.79 2.93
N HIS A 114 6.38 -0.65 2.71
CA HIS A 114 6.94 0.19 1.67
C HIS A 114 7.20 -0.70 0.46
N ALA A 115 6.41 -0.50 -0.58
CA ALA A 115 6.51 -1.26 -1.81
C ALA A 115 6.57 -0.30 -3.01
N PRO A 116 7.32 -0.67 -4.05
CA PRO A 116 7.25 0.02 -5.32
C PRO A 116 5.83 0.08 -5.87
N SER A 117 5.41 1.25 -6.29
CA SER A 117 4.06 1.49 -6.82
C SER A 117 4.08 1.90 -8.30
N GLN A 118 2.99 1.60 -9.00
CA GLN A 118 2.66 2.09 -10.34
C GLN A 118 3.80 1.92 -11.36
N ASP A 119 4.37 3.01 -11.85
CA ASP A 119 5.36 3.01 -12.93
C ASP A 119 6.62 2.21 -12.59
N MET A 120 7.01 2.15 -11.30
CA MET A 120 8.17 1.36 -10.90
C MET A 120 7.92 -0.14 -11.10
N LEU A 121 6.67 -0.62 -10.94
CA LEU A 121 6.28 -2.00 -11.23
C LEU A 121 6.36 -2.29 -12.74
N VAL A 122 5.90 -1.35 -13.56
CA VAL A 122 5.96 -1.45 -15.02
C VAL A 122 7.41 -1.49 -15.51
N ALA A 123 8.25 -0.56 -15.03
CA ALA A 123 9.67 -0.51 -15.37
C ALA A 123 10.41 -1.80 -14.94
N TYR A 124 10.14 -2.29 -13.74
CA TYR A 124 10.67 -3.56 -13.25
C TYR A 124 10.28 -4.74 -14.15
N TYR A 125 9.03 -4.81 -14.57
CA TYR A 125 8.53 -5.87 -15.43
C TYR A 125 9.18 -5.85 -16.82
N LEU A 126 9.27 -4.67 -17.44
CA LEU A 126 9.86 -4.48 -18.77
C LEU A 126 11.36 -4.77 -18.79
N LYS A 127 12.07 -4.40 -17.71
CA LYS A 127 13.52 -4.49 -17.60
C LYS A 127 13.99 -5.61 -16.68
N PHE A 128 13.13 -6.60 -16.43
CA PHE A 128 13.39 -7.68 -15.49
C PHE A 128 14.74 -8.39 -15.71
N ASP A 129 15.09 -8.63 -16.97
CA ASP A 129 16.32 -9.33 -17.34
C ASP A 129 17.57 -8.46 -17.15
N ASP A 130 17.46 -7.13 -17.31
CA ASP A 130 18.55 -6.16 -17.15
C ASP A 130 18.90 -5.87 -15.67
N ILE A 131 18.04 -6.29 -14.73
CA ILE A 131 18.22 -6.01 -13.29
C ILE A 131 19.11 -7.08 -12.64
N ASP A 132 20.37 -6.73 -12.39
CA ASP A 132 21.37 -7.63 -11.74
C ASP A 132 21.78 -7.19 -10.33
N PHE A 133 21.37 -6.00 -9.89
CA PHE A 133 21.76 -5.46 -8.57
C PHE A 133 20.91 -6.02 -7.41
N LEU A 134 19.79 -6.70 -7.70
CA LEU A 134 18.93 -7.31 -6.68
C LEU A 134 19.44 -8.72 -6.33
N PRO A 135 19.62 -9.06 -5.03
CA PRO A 135 20.07 -10.39 -4.61
C PRO A 135 19.10 -11.53 -5.01
N TYR A 136 17.82 -11.20 -5.12
CA TYR A 136 16.75 -12.09 -5.55
C TYR A 136 15.80 -11.29 -6.45
N LYS A 137 15.30 -11.91 -7.52
CA LYS A 137 14.29 -11.31 -8.40
C LYS A 137 13.23 -12.34 -8.81
N HIS A 138 11.97 -11.94 -8.72
CA HIS A 138 10.79 -12.70 -9.14
C HIS A 138 9.89 -11.81 -10.00
N ARG A 139 9.15 -12.38 -10.96
CA ARG A 139 8.30 -11.60 -11.88
C ARG A 139 7.29 -10.72 -11.16
N ASN A 140 6.79 -11.19 -10.02
CA ASN A 140 6.04 -10.37 -9.07
C ASN A 140 7.01 -9.66 -8.11
N LEU A 141 7.04 -8.32 -8.18
CA LEU A 141 7.92 -7.48 -7.38
C LEU A 141 7.60 -7.53 -5.89
N TYR A 142 6.33 -7.72 -5.51
CA TYR A 142 5.93 -7.86 -4.12
C TYR A 142 6.59 -9.08 -3.47
N THR A 143 6.55 -10.22 -4.17
CA THR A 143 7.23 -11.45 -3.74
C THR A 143 8.73 -11.25 -3.61
N THR A 144 9.34 -10.49 -4.53
CA THR A 144 10.76 -10.14 -4.43
C THR A 144 11.08 -9.43 -3.12
N PHE A 145 10.33 -8.38 -2.78
CA PHE A 145 10.60 -7.61 -1.57
C PHE A 145 10.19 -8.31 -0.28
N GLN A 146 9.17 -9.17 -0.31
CA GLN A 146 8.82 -10.04 0.80
C GLN A 146 9.98 -10.99 1.14
N VAL A 147 10.50 -11.71 0.15
CA VAL A 147 11.65 -12.62 0.34
C VAL A 147 12.91 -11.86 0.78
N LEU A 148 13.18 -10.68 0.20
CA LEU A 148 14.31 -9.85 0.62
C LEU A 148 14.16 -9.38 2.07
N TYR A 149 12.96 -8.99 2.49
CA TYR A 149 12.66 -8.59 3.86
C TYR A 149 12.83 -9.77 4.83
N ASP A 150 12.31 -10.95 4.49
CA ASP A 150 12.37 -12.14 5.36
C ASP A 150 13.81 -12.64 5.55
N ILE A 151 14.63 -12.61 4.50
CA ILE A 151 16.02 -13.11 4.55
C ILE A 151 16.97 -12.08 5.17
N TYR A 152 16.85 -10.82 4.75
CA TYR A 152 17.86 -9.80 5.04
C TYR A 152 17.41 -8.72 6.04
N GLY A 153 16.13 -8.73 6.41
CA GLY A 153 15.55 -7.73 7.30
C GLY A 153 15.29 -6.37 6.64
N SER A 154 14.82 -5.45 7.47
CA SER A 154 14.32 -4.13 7.05
C SER A 154 15.38 -3.26 6.35
N GLN A 155 16.59 -3.19 6.90
CA GLN A 155 17.64 -2.29 6.42
C GLN A 155 18.11 -2.61 4.99
N LYS A 156 18.41 -3.88 4.70
CA LYS A 156 18.83 -4.29 3.36
C LYS A 156 17.70 -4.22 2.35
N ALA A 157 16.47 -4.51 2.76
CA ALA A 157 15.30 -4.35 1.91
C ALA A 157 15.10 -2.88 1.49
N PHE A 158 15.30 -1.94 2.43
CA PHE A 158 15.26 -0.51 2.17
C PHE A 158 16.33 -0.07 1.15
N GLU A 159 17.58 -0.54 1.29
CA GLU A 159 18.64 -0.28 0.31
C GLU A 159 18.29 -0.81 -1.09
N CYS A 160 17.64 -1.96 -1.17
CA CYS A 160 17.19 -2.53 -2.44
C CYS A 160 16.08 -1.68 -3.08
N ILE A 161 15.15 -1.15 -2.28
CA ILE A 161 14.13 -0.20 -2.77
C ILE A 161 14.79 1.08 -3.30
N ASP A 162 15.75 1.67 -2.58
CA ASP A 162 16.40 2.90 -3.03
C ASP A 162 17.20 2.68 -4.33
N LYS A 163 17.89 1.54 -4.47
CA LYS A 163 18.55 1.17 -5.74
C LYS A 163 17.56 0.99 -6.88
N LEU A 164 16.43 0.34 -6.62
CA LEU A 164 15.39 0.15 -7.62
C LEU A 164 14.76 1.47 -8.04
N ARG A 165 14.54 2.40 -7.10
CA ARG A 165 14.09 3.77 -7.37
C ARG A 165 15.07 4.51 -8.28
N GLN A 166 16.36 4.46 -7.98
CA GLN A 166 17.40 5.07 -8.82
C GLN A 166 17.41 4.49 -10.24
N PHE A 167 17.30 3.16 -10.35
CA PHE A 167 17.18 2.48 -11.64
C PHE A 167 15.94 2.92 -12.41
N TYR A 168 14.78 3.00 -11.75
CA TYR A 168 13.54 3.47 -12.35
C TYR A 168 13.66 4.91 -12.88
N LEU A 169 14.28 5.82 -12.12
CA LEU A 169 14.50 7.19 -12.56
C LEU A 169 15.39 7.27 -13.81
N ASP A 170 16.41 6.42 -13.92
CA ASP A 170 17.26 6.33 -15.12
C ASP A 170 16.48 5.80 -16.34
N VAL A 171 15.68 4.75 -16.14
CA VAL A 171 14.83 4.16 -17.20
C VAL A 171 13.82 5.18 -17.74
N LEU A 172 13.19 5.97 -16.87
CA LEU A 172 12.25 7.01 -17.27
C LEU A 172 12.90 8.13 -18.07
N GLN A 173 14.10 8.57 -17.67
CA GLN A 173 14.76 9.69 -18.34
C GLN A 173 15.30 9.29 -19.72
N ASN A 174 15.72 8.04 -19.89
CA ASN A 174 16.60 7.67 -21.00
C ASN A 174 16.05 6.59 -21.95
N GLN A 175 15.04 5.80 -21.58
CA GLN A 175 14.80 4.53 -22.29
C GLN A 175 13.36 4.20 -22.68
N ILE A 176 12.35 4.58 -21.89
CA ILE A 176 10.98 4.07 -22.11
C ILE A 176 9.96 5.20 -22.10
N CYS A 177 9.24 5.34 -23.22
CA CYS A 177 7.96 6.07 -23.25
C CYS A 177 6.83 5.04 -23.15
N PHE A 178 6.09 5.08 -22.04
CA PHE A 178 4.95 4.20 -21.81
C PHE A 178 3.66 4.98 -22.12
N ALA A 179 3.00 4.64 -23.22
CA ALA A 179 1.80 5.34 -23.68
C ALA A 179 0.81 4.35 -24.27
N LEU A 180 -0.48 4.60 -24.01
CA LEU A 180 -1.56 3.81 -24.57
C LEU A 180 -1.82 4.26 -26.02
N THR A 181 -1.91 3.31 -26.95
CA THR A 181 -2.16 3.59 -28.36
C THR A 181 -3.54 3.09 -28.78
N LEU A 182 -4.13 3.75 -29.79
CA LEU A 182 -5.41 3.33 -30.35
C LEU A 182 -5.31 1.94 -31.00
N GLU A 183 -4.20 1.66 -31.67
CA GLU A 183 -3.92 0.36 -32.31
C GLU A 183 -3.98 -0.80 -31.32
N GLU A 184 -3.43 -0.60 -30.11
CA GLU A 184 -3.52 -1.60 -29.03
C GLU A 184 -4.98 -1.81 -28.60
N MET A 185 -5.75 -0.73 -28.41
CA MET A 185 -7.15 -0.81 -28.01
C MET A 185 -8.01 -1.52 -29.05
N GLU A 186 -7.80 -1.24 -30.34
CA GLU A 186 -8.49 -1.92 -31.45
C GLU A 186 -8.14 -3.41 -31.49
N TYR A 187 -6.87 -3.76 -31.29
CA TYR A 187 -6.46 -5.17 -31.20
C TYR A 187 -7.16 -5.88 -30.03
N LEU A 188 -7.18 -5.27 -28.85
CA LEU A 188 -7.85 -5.83 -27.66
C LEU A 188 -9.35 -5.99 -27.88
N TYR A 189 -9.99 -5.05 -28.57
CA TYR A 189 -11.38 -5.15 -28.99
C TYR A 189 -11.63 -6.33 -29.94
N LEU A 190 -10.76 -6.56 -30.93
CA LEU A 190 -10.90 -7.68 -31.85
C LEU A 190 -10.81 -9.04 -31.15
N ILE A 191 -9.90 -9.20 -30.18
CA ILE A 191 -9.75 -10.44 -29.42
C ILE A 191 -10.83 -10.59 -28.33
N GLY A 192 -11.41 -9.49 -27.86
CA GLY A 192 -12.44 -9.43 -26.82
C GLY A 192 -13.76 -10.10 -27.18
N ARG A 193 -14.04 -10.29 -28.47
CA ARG A 193 -15.26 -10.96 -28.97
C ARG A 193 -15.33 -12.46 -28.66
N GLY A 194 -14.21 -13.06 -28.23
CA GLY A 194 -14.14 -14.46 -27.81
C GLY A 194 -14.54 -14.67 -26.35
N SER A 195 -14.31 -15.89 -25.86
CA SER A 195 -14.42 -16.19 -24.43
C SER A 195 -13.32 -15.48 -23.63
N MET A 196 -13.54 -15.30 -22.32
CA MET A 196 -12.55 -14.71 -21.42
C MET A 196 -11.21 -15.46 -21.43
N GLU A 197 -11.24 -16.80 -21.50
CA GLU A 197 -10.04 -17.64 -21.55
C GLU A 197 -9.23 -17.40 -22.84
N GLU A 198 -9.90 -17.30 -23.98
CA GLU A 198 -9.25 -16.99 -25.25
C GLU A 198 -8.68 -15.57 -25.27
N PHE A 199 -9.42 -14.62 -24.70
CA PHE A 199 -8.97 -13.24 -24.55
C PHE A 199 -7.70 -13.17 -23.73
N GLU A 200 -7.66 -13.83 -22.56
CA GLU A 200 -6.50 -13.82 -21.68
C GLU A 200 -5.26 -14.44 -22.35
N ALA A 201 -5.43 -15.57 -23.05
CA ALA A 201 -4.33 -16.21 -23.76
C ALA A 201 -3.76 -15.33 -24.90
N LYS A 202 -4.63 -14.65 -25.65
CA LYS A 202 -4.21 -13.77 -26.76
C LYS A 202 -3.63 -12.44 -26.24
N ALA A 203 -4.25 -11.84 -25.23
CA ALA A 203 -3.79 -10.59 -24.63
C ALA A 203 -2.37 -10.74 -24.07
N LYS A 204 -2.08 -11.84 -23.35
CA LYS A 204 -0.74 -12.13 -22.82
C LYS A 204 0.37 -12.10 -23.88
N ASN A 205 0.05 -12.40 -25.14
CA ASN A 205 1.01 -12.42 -26.24
C ASN A 205 1.17 -11.07 -26.96
N SER A 206 0.27 -10.10 -26.76
CA SER A 206 0.27 -8.87 -27.57
C SER A 206 1.31 -7.83 -27.15
N HIS A 207 1.93 -7.99 -25.97
CA HIS A 207 2.97 -7.10 -25.42
C HIS A 207 2.63 -5.60 -25.46
N GLY A 208 1.35 -5.24 -25.53
CA GLY A 208 0.90 -3.85 -25.52
C GLY A 208 1.12 -3.17 -24.16
N CYS A 209 1.09 -1.84 -24.11
CA CYS A 209 1.31 -1.09 -22.88
C CYS A 209 0.21 -1.36 -21.86
N LEU A 210 -1.07 -1.34 -22.27
CA LEU A 210 -2.19 -1.61 -21.38
C LEU A 210 -2.13 -3.03 -20.78
N VAL A 211 -1.80 -4.02 -21.62
CA VAL A 211 -1.63 -5.40 -21.14
C VAL A 211 -0.43 -5.50 -20.21
N THR A 212 0.68 -4.84 -20.53
CA THR A 212 1.89 -4.80 -19.68
C THR A 212 1.59 -4.17 -18.33
N GLN A 213 0.75 -3.14 -18.27
CA GLN A 213 0.31 -2.52 -17.02
C GLN A 213 -0.42 -3.50 -16.10
N VAL A 214 -1.24 -4.38 -16.68
CA VAL A 214 -1.97 -5.42 -15.95
C VAL A 214 -1.05 -6.57 -15.55
N LEU A 215 -0.19 -7.04 -16.45
CA LEU A 215 0.75 -8.13 -16.20
C LEU A 215 1.82 -7.79 -15.16
N SER A 216 2.27 -6.53 -15.14
CA SER A 216 3.20 -6.03 -14.12
C SER A 216 2.58 -5.91 -12.72
N GLY A 217 1.25 -6.00 -12.61
CA GLY A 217 0.52 -5.77 -11.36
C GLY A 217 0.46 -4.30 -10.94
N ALA A 218 0.81 -3.37 -11.85
CA ALA A 218 0.80 -1.94 -11.55
C ALA A 218 -0.62 -1.41 -11.33
N LYS A 219 -1.53 -1.68 -12.29
CA LYS A 219 -2.93 -1.28 -12.18
C LYS A 219 -3.82 -2.04 -13.17
N GLY A 220 -4.95 -2.54 -12.67
CA GLY A 220 -5.95 -3.28 -13.42
C GLY A 220 -5.80 -4.81 -13.31
N SER A 221 -6.79 -5.53 -13.84
CA SER A 221 -6.79 -7.00 -13.93
C SER A 221 -7.26 -7.41 -15.33
N MET A 222 -7.08 -8.69 -15.69
CA MET A 222 -7.55 -9.21 -16.98
C MET A 222 -9.07 -9.11 -17.13
N GLU A 223 -9.81 -9.24 -16.02
CA GLU A 223 -11.26 -9.02 -15.99
C GLU A 223 -11.62 -7.58 -16.38
N HIS A 224 -10.91 -6.59 -15.86
CA HIS A 224 -11.14 -5.19 -16.23
C HIS A 224 -10.91 -4.96 -17.74
N LEU A 225 -9.86 -5.55 -18.31
CA LEU A 225 -9.61 -5.47 -19.75
C LEU A 225 -10.73 -6.15 -20.54
N TYR A 226 -11.20 -7.30 -20.09
CA TYR A 226 -12.31 -8.00 -20.73
C TYR A 226 -13.63 -7.21 -20.64
N GLN A 227 -13.89 -6.51 -19.54
CA GLN A 227 -15.05 -5.62 -19.41
C GLN A 227 -14.96 -4.41 -20.33
N MET A 228 -13.76 -3.86 -20.52
CA MET A 228 -13.53 -2.74 -21.42
C MET A 228 -13.78 -3.11 -22.89
N PHE A 229 -13.32 -4.28 -23.34
CA PHE A 229 -13.24 -4.62 -24.77
C PHE A 229 -14.12 -5.79 -25.22
N GLY A 230 -14.44 -6.71 -24.32
CA GLY A 230 -15.21 -7.92 -24.61
C GLY A 230 -16.67 -7.84 -24.18
N SER A 231 -16.94 -8.00 -22.88
CA SER A 231 -18.28 -7.84 -22.32
C SER A 231 -18.23 -7.48 -20.85
N VAL A 232 -19.16 -6.67 -20.37
CA VAL A 232 -19.25 -6.30 -18.93
C VAL A 232 -19.56 -7.53 -18.06
N GLY A 233 -20.27 -8.52 -18.63
CA GLY A 233 -20.56 -9.78 -17.98
C GLY A 233 -21.84 -9.75 -17.15
N TYR A 234 -21.92 -10.64 -16.17
CA TYR A 234 -23.14 -10.84 -15.38
C TYR A 234 -23.30 -9.76 -14.30
N GLN A 235 -24.47 -9.14 -14.24
CA GLN A 235 -24.85 -8.08 -13.29
C GLN A 235 -26.24 -8.43 -12.73
N ASP A 236 -26.30 -8.71 -11.43
CA ASP A 236 -27.46 -9.31 -10.73
C ASP A 236 -27.98 -10.55 -11.46
N ASP A 237 -29.06 -10.43 -12.25
CA ASP A 237 -29.72 -11.53 -12.96
C ASP A 237 -29.51 -11.47 -14.49
N THR A 238 -28.77 -10.47 -14.97
CA THR A 238 -28.71 -10.14 -16.40
C THR A 238 -27.28 -10.14 -16.92
N TYR A 239 -27.08 -10.81 -18.04
CA TYR A 239 -25.82 -10.78 -18.76
C TYR A 239 -25.77 -9.57 -19.69
N ILE A 240 -24.81 -8.67 -19.47
CA ILE A 240 -24.54 -7.54 -20.34
C ILE A 240 -23.52 -7.98 -21.39
N GLN A 241 -23.96 -8.05 -22.65
CA GLN A 241 -23.12 -8.53 -23.75
C GLN A 241 -22.17 -7.46 -24.25
N ASN A 242 -22.62 -6.20 -24.30
CA ASN A 242 -21.78 -5.11 -24.81
C ASN A 242 -20.65 -4.79 -23.84
N SER A 243 -19.53 -4.35 -24.42
CA SER A 243 -18.39 -3.82 -23.68
C SER A 243 -18.48 -2.31 -23.48
N PHE A 244 -17.62 -1.75 -22.62
CA PHE A 244 -17.53 -0.29 -22.47
C PHE A 244 -17.01 0.41 -23.74
N TRP A 245 -16.24 -0.29 -24.57
CA TRP A 245 -15.75 0.21 -25.86
C TRP A 245 -16.88 0.38 -26.88
N GLU A 246 -17.77 -0.63 -27.00
CA GLU A 246 -18.92 -0.56 -27.91
C GLU A 246 -20.00 0.41 -27.40
N GLY A 247 -20.07 0.55 -26.08
CA GLY A 247 -21.08 1.34 -25.40
C GLY A 247 -22.28 0.47 -24.98
N LEU A 248 -22.84 0.82 -23.83
CA LEU A 248 -23.98 0.11 -23.24
C LEU A 248 -25.30 0.60 -23.84
N ASN A 249 -26.22 -0.33 -24.09
CA ASN A 249 -27.59 0.04 -24.43
C ASN A 249 -28.25 0.77 -23.25
N PRO A 250 -29.26 1.64 -23.47
CA PRO A 250 -29.93 2.34 -22.38
C PRO A 250 -30.46 1.41 -21.28
N SER A 251 -30.98 0.23 -21.64
CA SER A 251 -31.47 -0.77 -20.68
C SER A 251 -30.34 -1.44 -19.89
N GLU A 252 -29.19 -1.69 -20.51
CA GLU A 252 -28.00 -2.25 -19.87
C GLU A 252 -27.33 -1.23 -18.94
N ALA A 253 -27.25 0.03 -19.37
CA ALA A 253 -26.72 1.12 -18.58
C ALA A 253 -27.50 1.32 -17.27
N VAL A 254 -28.84 1.28 -17.33
CA VAL A 254 -29.68 1.37 -16.12
C VAL A 254 -29.45 0.19 -15.18
N LYS A 255 -29.29 -1.02 -15.73
CA LYS A 255 -29.02 -2.23 -14.92
C LYS A 255 -27.64 -2.15 -14.26
N HIS A 256 -26.60 -1.78 -15.01
CA HIS A 256 -25.26 -1.60 -14.48
C HIS A 256 -25.24 -0.50 -13.40
N ALA A 257 -25.92 0.63 -13.64
CA ALA A 257 -26.03 1.71 -12.66
C ALA A 257 -26.76 1.28 -11.38
N LYS A 258 -27.77 0.41 -11.47
CA LYS A 258 -28.45 -0.16 -10.30
C LYS A 258 -27.48 -0.95 -9.41
N VAL A 259 -26.70 -1.86 -10.00
CA VAL A 259 -25.71 -2.66 -9.25
C VAL A 259 -24.64 -1.76 -8.64
N ALA A 260 -24.13 -0.80 -9.41
CA ALA A 260 -23.15 0.17 -8.91
C ALA A 260 -23.70 0.98 -7.72
N THR A 261 -24.98 1.37 -7.75
CA THR A 261 -25.63 2.11 -6.67
C THR A 261 -25.75 1.26 -5.39
N ASP A 262 -26.11 -0.02 -5.52
CA ASP A 262 -26.15 -0.94 -4.36
C ASP A 262 -24.75 -1.12 -3.73
N ALA A 263 -23.72 -1.29 -4.57
CA ALA A 263 -22.34 -1.36 -4.10
C ALA A 263 -21.90 -0.08 -3.38
N LEU A 264 -22.20 1.09 -3.94
CA LEU A 264 -21.92 2.39 -3.30
C LEU A 264 -22.66 2.55 -1.96
N SER A 265 -23.91 2.07 -1.87
CA SER A 265 -24.67 2.12 -0.63
C SER A 265 -24.05 1.25 0.47
N LYS A 266 -23.43 0.12 0.12
CA LYS A 266 -22.68 -0.73 1.08
C LYS A 266 -21.44 0.00 1.59
N THR A 267 -20.75 0.74 0.73
CA THR A 267 -19.60 1.57 1.09
C THR A 267 -19.96 2.68 2.09
N CYS A 268 -21.22 3.14 2.18
CA CYS A 268 -21.63 4.12 3.20
C CYS A 268 -21.49 3.61 4.65
N LYS A 269 -21.28 2.32 4.87
CA LYS A 269 -21.11 1.69 6.20
C LYS A 269 -19.67 1.71 6.73
N ILE A 270 -18.77 2.54 6.18
CA ILE A 270 -17.38 2.67 6.65
C ILE A 270 -17.26 2.97 8.16
N TRP A 271 -18.29 3.55 8.78
CA TRP A 271 -18.31 3.81 10.23
C TRP A 271 -18.40 2.53 11.09
N GLU A 272 -19.01 1.45 10.59
CA GLU A 272 -19.14 0.17 11.31
C GLU A 272 -17.77 -0.46 11.63
N PRO A 273 -16.84 -0.67 10.65
CA PRO A 273 -15.50 -1.17 10.94
C PRO A 273 -14.68 -0.16 11.77
N GLY A 274 -14.85 1.15 11.55
CA GLY A 274 -14.16 2.18 12.34
C GLY A 274 -14.51 2.12 13.83
N TYR A 275 -15.81 2.01 14.15
CA TYR A 275 -16.26 1.84 15.54
C TYR A 275 -15.77 0.52 16.15
N SER A 276 -15.85 -0.57 15.38
CA SER A 276 -15.37 -1.89 15.82
C SER A 276 -13.88 -1.85 16.15
N TYR A 277 -13.08 -1.20 15.31
CA TYR A 277 -11.65 -0.97 15.54
C TYR A 277 -11.41 -0.19 16.84
N SER A 278 -12.09 0.95 17.04
CA SER A 278 -11.93 1.74 18.26
C SER A 278 -12.28 0.96 19.53
N LYS A 279 -13.34 0.13 19.47
CA LYS A 279 -13.73 -0.74 20.59
C LYS A 279 -12.66 -1.78 20.90
N MET A 280 -12.06 -2.40 19.88
CA MET A 280 -10.97 -3.37 20.05
C MET A 280 -9.73 -2.71 20.66
N VAL A 281 -9.30 -1.56 20.13
CA VAL A 281 -8.14 -0.81 20.65
C VAL A 281 -8.36 -0.43 22.11
N TYR A 282 -9.54 0.07 22.46
CA TYR A 282 -9.86 0.44 23.83
C TYR A 282 -9.79 -0.74 24.79
N ASN A 283 -10.28 -1.91 24.38
CA ASN A 283 -10.28 -3.11 25.21
C ASN A 283 -8.89 -3.75 25.35
N LEU A 284 -7.99 -3.57 24.37
CA LEU A 284 -6.68 -4.22 24.35
C LEU A 284 -5.52 -3.30 24.72
N GLN A 285 -5.76 -2.02 25.04
CA GLN A 285 -4.72 -1.03 25.32
C GLN A 285 -3.82 -1.35 26.53
N GLY A 286 -4.30 -2.16 27.48
CA GLY A 286 -3.54 -2.57 28.67
C GLY A 286 -2.63 -3.77 28.44
N VAL A 287 -2.87 -4.51 27.34
CA VAL A 287 -2.18 -5.76 27.04
C VAL A 287 -0.77 -5.48 26.49
N HIS A 288 0.26 -6.01 27.15
CA HIS A 288 1.64 -5.93 26.68
C HIS A 288 2.44 -7.18 27.06
N VAL A 289 3.61 -7.36 26.43
CA VAL A 289 4.54 -8.44 26.75
C VAL A 289 5.55 -7.92 27.77
N ASP A 290 5.66 -8.60 28.91
CA ASP A 290 6.60 -8.23 29.96
C ASP A 290 8.04 -8.70 29.65
N TYR A 291 9.00 -8.29 30.47
CA TYR A 291 10.40 -8.70 30.32
C TYR A 291 10.64 -10.21 30.51
N LYS A 292 9.65 -10.96 31.03
CA LYS A 292 9.72 -12.42 31.21
C LYS A 292 9.13 -13.17 30.01
N GLY A 293 8.57 -12.46 29.03
CA GLY A 293 7.92 -13.07 27.86
C GLY A 293 6.48 -13.52 28.14
N SER A 294 5.86 -13.01 29.20
CA SER A 294 4.46 -13.25 29.54
C SER A 294 3.56 -12.13 29.02
N LEU A 295 2.36 -12.49 28.55
CA LEU A 295 1.33 -11.54 28.14
C LEU A 295 0.58 -11.06 29.38
N VAL A 296 0.59 -9.76 29.64
CA VAL A 296 0.01 -9.17 30.86
C VAL A 296 -0.97 -8.06 30.53
N ASP A 297 -2.04 -7.95 31.32
CA ASP A 297 -2.98 -6.83 31.32
C ASP A 297 -3.06 -6.26 32.74
N GLY A 298 -2.36 -5.14 32.97
CA GLY A 298 -2.16 -4.61 34.32
C GLY A 298 -1.41 -5.58 35.23
N GLU A 299 -2.05 -6.05 36.29
CA GLU A 299 -1.48 -7.05 37.22
C GLU A 299 -1.83 -8.50 36.83
N LEU A 300 -2.71 -8.69 35.83
CA LEU A 300 -3.19 -10.00 35.43
C LEU A 300 -2.27 -10.60 34.36
N VAL A 301 -1.75 -11.81 34.63
CA VAL A 301 -1.00 -12.58 33.64
C VAL A 301 -1.99 -13.38 32.79
N VAL A 302 -2.11 -13.04 31.52
CA VAL A 302 -2.99 -13.70 30.55
C VAL A 302 -2.36 -15.00 30.04
N GLU A 303 -1.06 -14.95 29.71
CA GLU A 303 -0.31 -16.11 29.21
C GLU A 303 1.14 -16.07 29.72
N ASN A 304 1.66 -17.19 30.19
CA ASN A 304 2.99 -17.24 30.82
C ASN A 304 4.14 -17.33 29.81
N ASP A 305 3.89 -17.86 28.60
CA ASP A 305 4.94 -18.14 27.61
C ASP A 305 4.47 -17.82 26.20
N VAL A 306 4.66 -16.56 25.79
CA VAL A 306 4.28 -16.09 24.46
C VAL A 306 5.22 -16.66 23.39
N LEU A 307 6.49 -16.91 23.72
CA LEU A 307 7.54 -17.24 22.76
C LEU A 307 7.55 -18.72 22.34
N ASN A 308 7.13 -19.65 23.20
CA ASN A 308 7.05 -21.07 22.84
C ASN A 308 5.73 -21.47 22.14
N VAL A 309 4.69 -20.65 22.25
CA VAL A 309 3.38 -20.91 21.63
C VAL A 309 3.20 -20.09 20.34
N LEU A 310 3.84 -18.93 20.25
CA LEU A 310 3.59 -17.98 19.17
C LEU A 310 4.93 -17.55 18.56
N HIS A 311 5.29 -18.15 17.42
CA HIS A 311 6.28 -17.53 16.55
C HIS A 311 5.78 -16.11 16.21
N TYR A 312 6.66 -15.11 16.09
CA TYR A 312 6.24 -13.71 15.86
C TYR A 312 5.38 -13.51 14.58
N THR A 313 5.41 -14.48 13.67
CA THR A 313 4.50 -14.60 12.51
C THR A 313 3.10 -15.14 12.86
N ASP A 314 2.99 -15.98 13.88
CA ASP A 314 1.77 -16.72 14.25
C ASP A 314 0.91 -15.97 15.28
N VAL A 315 1.49 -15.02 16.02
CA VAL A 315 0.81 -14.13 17.00
C VAL A 315 -0.44 -13.45 16.41
N MET A 316 -0.48 -13.26 15.09
CA MET A 316 -1.52 -12.52 14.38
C MET A 316 -2.31 -13.37 13.37
N SER A 317 -2.16 -14.70 13.39
CA SER A 317 -3.05 -15.58 12.63
C SER A 317 -4.48 -15.47 13.16
N GLU A 318 -5.49 -15.56 12.29
CA GLU A 318 -6.91 -15.53 12.69
C GLU A 318 -7.22 -16.61 13.74
N GLU A 319 -6.46 -17.72 13.72
CA GLU A 319 -6.53 -18.84 14.64
C GLU A 319 -5.96 -18.51 16.03
N ALA A 320 -4.79 -17.86 16.11
CA ALA A 320 -4.24 -17.38 17.38
C ALA A 320 -5.11 -16.28 18.01
N PHE A 321 -5.66 -15.38 17.19
CA PHE A 321 -6.57 -14.33 17.66
C PHE A 321 -7.89 -14.93 18.19
N LYS A 322 -8.47 -15.92 17.49
CA LYS A 322 -9.62 -16.70 17.98
C LYS A 322 -9.30 -17.43 19.29
N HIS A 323 -8.09 -17.98 19.43
CA HIS A 323 -7.66 -18.62 20.67
C HIS A 323 -7.61 -17.63 21.85
N LEU A 324 -6.99 -16.46 21.65
CA LEU A 324 -6.92 -15.38 22.64
C LEU A 324 -8.30 -14.86 23.03
N ILE A 325 -9.17 -14.61 22.06
CA ILE A 325 -10.56 -14.17 22.28
C ILE A 325 -11.34 -15.20 23.10
N ASN A 326 -11.23 -16.48 22.76
CA ASN A 326 -11.94 -17.55 23.48
C ASN A 326 -11.43 -17.68 24.92
N LYS A 327 -10.14 -17.48 25.17
CA LYS A 327 -9.56 -17.55 26.52
C LYS A 327 -9.93 -16.35 27.39
N THR A 328 -10.03 -15.16 26.81
CA THR A 328 -10.29 -13.90 27.53
C THR A 328 -11.78 -13.60 27.71
N LEU A 329 -12.64 -13.92 26.73
CA LEU A 329 -14.09 -13.64 26.83
C LEU A 329 -14.88 -14.71 27.61
N LEU A 330 -14.50 -15.99 27.52
CA LEU A 330 -15.25 -17.08 28.18
C LEU A 330 -14.90 -17.25 29.67
N GLN A 331 -13.88 -16.55 30.18
CA GLN A 331 -13.59 -16.56 31.62
C GLN A 331 -14.56 -15.70 32.45
N ASN A 332 -15.31 -14.78 31.82
CA ASN A 332 -16.31 -13.96 32.51
C ASN A 332 -17.66 -14.64 32.72
N ASP A 333 -17.88 -15.85 32.17
CA ASP A 333 -19.11 -16.64 32.37
C ASP A 333 -18.95 -17.76 33.43
N LEU A 334 -17.86 -17.77 34.20
CA LEU A 334 -17.58 -18.77 35.25
C LEU A 334 -17.18 -18.14 36.61
N GLN A 335 -17.85 -17.04 37.02
CA GLN A 335 -17.91 -16.63 38.42
C GLN A 335 -19.35 -16.46 38.91
#